data_AF-K8E5Y0-F1
#
_entry.id   AF-K8E5Y0-F1
#
_cell.length_a   1.000
_cell.length_b   1.000
_cell.length_c   1.000
_cell.angle_alpha   90.00
_cell.angle_beta   90.00
_cell.angle_gamma   90.00
#
_symmetry.space_group_name_H-M   'P 1'
#
loop_
_entity.id
_entity.type
_entity.pdbx_description
1 polymer ?
#
loop_
_entity_poly.entity_id
_entity_poly.type
_entity_poly.pdbx_seq_one_letter_code
_entity_poly.pdbx_strand_id
1 'polypeptide(L)'
;MSDIEQNRAPIINFFPSSDYYFNLGIEAFQKNDMKRAKKYLSRAVTLCKTEEEKIFALCQLAICHQHVGEFQESILILTDLIAESGDIFSEAYYFQANNYAFLEDLPKALELVETYLKLDPLGDFSEEAKELLETIQSELNEF
;
A
#
# COMPACT_ATOMS: atom_id res chain seq x y z
N MET A 1 50.67 8.30 36.85
CA MET A 1 49.39 7.57 36.85
C MET A 1 48.44 8.40 36.02
N SER A 2 48.06 7.94 34.81
CA SER A 2 47.15 8.66 33.91
C SER A 2 45.80 7.96 33.96
N ASP A 3 44.79 8.63 34.48
CA ASP A 3 43.41 8.18 34.46
C ASP A 3 42.88 8.28 33.02
N ILE A 4 42.65 7.13 32.40
CA ILE A 4 41.97 7.03 31.11
C ILE A 4 40.48 7.13 31.42
N GLU A 5 39.89 8.31 31.22
CA GLU A 5 38.45 8.49 31.19
C GLU A 5 37.86 7.58 30.09
N GLN A 6 37.17 6.51 30.49
CA GLN A 6 36.41 5.67 29.59
C GLN A 6 35.21 6.45 29.05
N ASN A 7 35.41 7.15 27.93
CA ASN A 7 34.34 7.79 27.18
C ASN A 7 33.47 6.70 26.52
N ARG A 8 32.49 6.15 27.26
CA ARG A 8 31.57 5.13 26.73
C ARG A 8 30.54 5.82 25.84
N ALA A 9 30.54 5.46 24.56
CA ALA A 9 29.54 5.92 23.61
C ALA A 9 28.12 5.63 24.15
N PRO A 10 27.15 6.55 23.98
CA PRO A 10 25.79 6.34 24.45
C PRO A 10 25.18 5.11 23.78
N ILE A 11 24.68 4.17 24.59
CA ILE A 11 23.92 3.02 24.11
C ILE A 11 22.53 3.53 23.74
N ILE A 12 22.23 3.57 22.45
CA ILE A 12 20.89 3.87 21.96
C ILE A 12 20.08 2.57 22.00
N ASN A 13 19.10 2.50 22.90
CA ASN A 13 18.14 1.40 22.91
C ASN A 13 17.25 1.51 21.67
N PHE A 14 17.50 0.64 20.70
CA PHE A 14 16.71 0.53 19.49
C PHE A 14 15.69 -0.61 19.63
N PHE A 15 14.40 -0.27 19.66
CA PHE A 15 13.32 -1.24 19.67
C PHE A 15 12.66 -1.27 18.29
N PRO A 16 13.12 -2.14 17.37
CA PRO A 16 12.48 -2.28 16.06
C PRO A 16 11.05 -2.80 16.25
N SER A 17 10.07 -2.00 15.86
CA SER A 17 8.65 -2.38 15.80
C SER A 17 8.09 -2.19 14.39
N SER A 18 6.96 -2.83 14.10
CA SER A 18 6.20 -2.58 12.87
C SER A 18 5.92 -1.08 12.71
N ASP A 19 5.31 -0.44 13.70
CA ASP A 19 4.96 1.00 13.68
C ASP A 19 6.15 1.91 13.43
N TYR A 20 7.31 1.60 14.02
CA TYR A 20 8.52 2.40 13.82
C TYR A 20 8.94 2.38 12.35
N TYR A 21 9.00 1.20 11.73
CA TYR A 21 9.35 1.08 10.31
C TYR A 21 8.24 1.57 9.39
N PHE A 22 6.98 1.40 9.76
CA PHE A 22 5.85 1.93 9.02
C PHE A 22 5.95 3.45 8.92
N ASN A 23 6.15 4.15 10.05
CA ASN A 23 6.32 5.60 10.09
C ASN A 23 7.51 6.08 9.27
N LEU A 24 8.66 5.39 9.33
CA LEU A 24 9.80 5.70 8.44
C LEU A 24 9.46 5.48 6.96
N GLY A 25 8.65 4.47 6.65
CA GLY A 25 8.14 4.20 5.32
C GLY A 25 7.29 5.35 4.79
N ILE A 26 6.34 5.83 5.60
CA ILE A 26 5.48 6.97 5.26
C ILE A 26 6.30 8.26 5.12
N GLU A 27 7.26 8.53 6.01
CA GLU A 27 8.13 9.70 5.91
C GLU A 27 8.98 9.67 4.63
N ALA A 28 9.51 8.50 4.27
CA ALA A 28 10.24 8.32 3.02
C ALA A 28 9.33 8.49 1.79
N PHE A 29 8.09 7.98 1.84
CA PHE A 29 7.09 8.16 0.79
C PHE A 29 6.78 9.65 0.56
N GLN A 30 6.51 10.40 1.62
CA GLN A 30 6.25 11.86 1.56
C GLN A 30 7.42 12.65 0.98
N LYS A 31 8.65 12.15 1.13
CA LYS A 31 9.88 12.73 0.56
C LYS A 31 10.19 12.23 -0.86
N ASN A 32 9.29 11.44 -1.46
CA ASN A 32 9.47 10.77 -2.73
C ASN A 32 10.70 9.82 -2.79
N ASP A 33 11.20 9.36 -1.64
CA ASP A 33 12.28 8.38 -1.53
C ASP A 33 11.68 6.95 -1.58
N MET A 34 11.14 6.57 -2.74
CA MET A 34 10.41 5.32 -2.93
C MET A 34 11.24 4.08 -2.62
N LYS A 35 12.55 4.14 -2.86
CA LYS A 35 13.47 3.05 -2.51
C LYS A 35 13.48 2.79 -1.00
N ARG A 36 13.54 3.84 -0.18
CA ARG A 36 13.49 3.70 1.28
C ARG A 36 12.08 3.40 1.76
N ALA A 37 11.06 4.01 1.17
CA ALA A 37 9.66 3.74 1.52
C ALA A 37 9.34 2.24 1.43
N LYS A 38 9.60 1.63 0.26
CA LYS A 38 9.44 0.18 0.06
C LYS A 38 10.26 -0.63 1.06
N LYS A 39 11.55 -0.30 1.23
CA LYS A 39 12.43 -1.01 2.17
C LYS A 39 11.89 -1.01 3.61
N TYR A 40 11.41 0.14 4.09
CA TYR A 40 10.90 0.26 5.45
C TYR A 40 9.53 -0.40 5.60
N LEU A 41 8.62 -0.23 4.64
CA LEU A 41 7.32 -0.89 4.67
C LEU A 41 7.44 -2.42 4.60
N SER A 42 8.29 -2.97 3.74
CA SER A 42 8.59 -4.41 3.74
C SER A 42 9.15 -4.87 5.09
N ARG A 43 9.94 -4.04 5.77
CA ARG A 43 10.43 -4.36 7.12
C ARG A 43 9.30 -4.32 8.15
N ALA A 44 8.38 -3.36 8.06
CA ALA A 44 7.22 -3.25 8.93
C ALA A 44 6.36 -4.53 8.84
N VAL A 45 6.05 -4.99 7.61
CA VAL A 45 5.31 -6.24 7.36
C VAL A 45 5.92 -7.44 8.10
N THR A 46 7.26 -7.57 8.12
CA THR A 46 7.94 -8.68 8.81
C THR A 46 7.90 -8.63 10.34
N LEU A 47 7.45 -7.50 10.91
CA LEU A 47 7.44 -7.21 12.34
C LEU A 47 6.02 -7.01 12.89
N CYS A 48 4.99 -7.13 12.05
CA CYS A 48 3.59 -7.04 12.44
C CYS A 48 3.23 -8.12 13.46
N LYS A 49 2.39 -7.74 14.43
CA LYS A 49 1.88 -8.65 15.47
C LYS A 49 0.39 -8.92 15.34
N THR A 50 -0.31 -8.09 14.58
CA THR A 50 -1.74 -8.20 14.31
C THR A 50 -1.97 -8.23 12.80
N GLU A 51 -3.09 -8.82 12.39
CA GLU A 51 -3.49 -8.82 10.99
C GLU A 51 -3.80 -7.39 10.49
N GLU A 52 -4.37 -6.55 11.35
CA GLU A 52 -4.64 -5.13 11.04
C GLU A 52 -3.35 -4.38 10.68
N GLU A 53 -2.29 -4.50 11.50
CA GLU A 53 -0.97 -3.91 11.20
C GLU A 53 -0.42 -4.41 9.85
N LYS A 54 -0.57 -5.71 9.59
CA LYS A 54 -0.10 -6.35 8.35
C LYS A 54 -0.87 -5.82 7.14
N ILE A 55 -2.19 -5.69 7.21
CA ILE A 55 -3.05 -5.16 6.16
C ILE A 55 -2.62 -3.73 5.80
N PHE A 56 -2.50 -2.84 6.80
CA PHE A 56 -2.08 -1.45 6.56
C PHE A 56 -0.67 -1.36 5.96
N ALA A 57 0.29 -2.14 6.48
CA ALA A 57 1.66 -2.14 5.98
C ALA A 57 1.77 -2.67 4.54
N LEU A 58 1.03 -3.73 4.20
CA LEU A 58 0.97 -4.29 2.86
C LEU A 58 0.28 -3.35 1.88
N CYS A 59 -0.84 -2.74 2.26
CA CYS A 59 -1.55 -1.77 1.42
C CYS A 59 -0.62 -0.60 1.06
N GLN A 60 0.07 -0.02 2.04
CA GLN A 60 1.00 1.07 1.78
C GLN A 60 2.20 0.65 0.94
N LEU A 61 2.67 -0.59 1.08
CA LEU A 61 3.69 -1.13 0.20
C LEU A 61 3.19 -1.26 -1.24
N ALA A 62 1.95 -1.73 -1.46
CA ALA A 62 1.32 -1.81 -2.77
C ALA A 62 1.16 -0.42 -3.42
N ILE A 63 0.78 0.60 -2.65
CA ILE A 63 0.70 1.99 -3.12
C ILE A 63 2.08 2.51 -3.55
N CYS A 64 3.15 2.18 -2.81
CA CYS A 64 4.52 2.53 -3.21
C CYS A 64 4.90 1.91 -4.54
N HIS A 65 4.52 0.65 -4.79
CA HIS A 65 4.74 -0.03 -6.07
C HIS A 65 3.98 0.65 -7.21
N GLN A 66 2.70 0.97 -6.99
CA GLN A 66 1.86 1.70 -7.96
C GLN A 66 2.46 3.07 -8.31
N HIS A 67 2.93 3.84 -7.32
CA HIS A 67 3.51 5.17 -7.54
C HIS A 67 4.74 5.15 -8.46
N VAL A 68 5.50 4.05 -8.49
CA VAL A 68 6.69 3.91 -9.37
C VAL A 68 6.41 3.15 -10.66
N GLY A 69 5.14 2.81 -10.94
CA GLY A 69 4.74 2.05 -12.13
C GLY A 69 5.04 0.55 -12.07
N GLU A 70 5.34 0.01 -10.88
CA GLU A 70 5.53 -1.43 -10.65
C GLU A 70 4.14 -2.07 -10.38
N PHE A 71 3.25 -2.00 -11.36
CA PHE A 71 1.84 -2.36 -11.20
C PHE A 71 1.61 -3.84 -10.92
N GLN A 72 2.40 -4.74 -11.52
CA GLN A 72 2.26 -6.19 -11.30
C GLN A 72 2.57 -6.56 -9.84
N GLU A 73 3.60 -5.96 -9.24
CA GLU A 73 4.00 -6.16 -7.85
C GLU A 73 2.93 -5.62 -6.89
N SER A 74 2.33 -4.49 -7.22
CA SER A 74 1.18 -3.96 -6.49
C SER A 74 -0.02 -4.91 -6.56
N ILE A 75 -0.34 -5.43 -7.76
CA ILE A 75 -1.43 -6.39 -7.98
C ILE A 75 -1.22 -7.66 -7.16
N LEU A 76 0.00 -8.20 -7.10
CA LEU A 76 0.31 -9.40 -6.31
C LEU A 76 -0.03 -9.19 -4.83
N ILE A 77 0.43 -8.08 -4.24
CA ILE A 77 0.15 -7.75 -2.83
C ILE A 77 -1.35 -7.56 -2.60
N LEU A 78 -2.03 -6.83 -3.49
CA LEU A 78 -3.46 -6.55 -3.35
C LEU A 78 -4.32 -7.79 -3.54
N THR A 79 -3.88 -8.75 -4.37
CA THR A 79 -4.58 -10.03 -4.54
C THR A 79 -4.60 -10.83 -3.25
N ASP A 80 -3.45 -10.89 -2.56
CA ASP A 80 -3.34 -11.55 -1.26
C ASP A 80 -4.19 -10.85 -0.21
N LEU A 81 -4.18 -9.51 -0.18
CA LEU A 81 -5.04 -8.73 0.73
C LEU A 81 -6.53 -8.93 0.48
N ILE A 82 -6.96 -8.95 -0.77
CA ILE A 82 -8.36 -9.22 -1.14
C ILE A 82 -8.78 -10.62 -0.68
N ALA A 83 -7.92 -11.62 -0.90
CA ALA A 83 -8.20 -12.99 -0.50
C ALA A 83 -8.30 -13.17 1.04
N GLU A 84 -7.46 -12.45 1.80
CA GLU A 84 -7.43 -12.55 3.26
C GLU A 84 -8.44 -11.62 3.95
N SER A 85 -8.78 -10.47 3.36
CA SER A 85 -9.43 -9.36 4.08
C SER A 85 -10.32 -8.47 3.22
N GLY A 86 -10.66 -8.84 1.99
CA GLY A 86 -11.42 -7.97 1.06
C GLY A 86 -12.79 -7.53 1.56
N ASP A 87 -13.45 -8.31 2.43
CA ASP A 87 -14.74 -7.93 3.04
C ASP A 87 -14.62 -6.82 4.10
N ILE A 88 -13.42 -6.64 4.68
CA ILE A 88 -13.14 -5.69 5.76
C ILE A 88 -12.32 -4.50 5.23
N PHE A 89 -11.44 -4.76 4.26
CA PHE A 89 -10.56 -3.77 3.64
C PHE A 89 -10.87 -3.66 2.14
N SER A 90 -12.02 -3.07 1.85
CA SER A 90 -12.60 -3.01 0.50
C SER A 90 -11.77 -2.13 -0.44
N GLU A 91 -11.00 -1.18 0.09
CA GLU A 91 -10.14 -0.25 -0.66
C GLU A 91 -9.08 -0.97 -1.50
N ALA A 92 -8.71 -2.21 -1.12
CA ALA A 92 -7.82 -3.03 -1.93
C ALA A 92 -8.36 -3.30 -3.34
N TYR A 93 -9.69 -3.44 -3.49
CA TYR A 93 -10.32 -3.60 -4.80
C TYR A 93 -10.14 -2.33 -5.67
N TYR A 94 -10.31 -1.14 -5.09
CA TYR A 94 -10.10 0.12 -5.80
C TYR A 94 -8.65 0.31 -6.23
N PHE A 95 -7.68 0.07 -5.34
CA PHE A 95 -6.26 0.17 -5.70
C PHE A 95 -5.88 -0.86 -6.79
N GLN A 96 -6.44 -2.07 -6.72
CA GLN A 96 -6.16 -3.08 -7.75
C GLN A 96 -6.80 -2.71 -9.09
N ALA A 97 -8.02 -2.14 -9.08
CA ALA A 97 -8.68 -1.64 -10.28
C ALA A 97 -7.82 -0.59 -11.00
N ASN A 98 -7.23 0.35 -10.26
CA ASN A 98 -6.31 1.35 -10.81
C ASN A 98 -5.11 0.70 -11.49
N ASN A 99 -4.49 -0.31 -10.88
CA ASN A 99 -3.36 -1.02 -11.49
C ASN A 99 -3.75 -1.69 -12.81
N TYR A 100 -4.91 -2.35 -12.88
CA TYR A 100 -5.38 -2.96 -14.14
C TYR A 100 -5.76 -1.92 -15.19
N ALA A 101 -6.31 -0.77 -14.80
CA ALA A 101 -6.58 0.34 -15.70
C ALA A 101 -5.27 0.89 -16.31
N PHE A 102 -4.21 1.07 -15.52
CA PHE A 102 -2.89 1.45 -16.02
C PHE A 102 -2.24 0.41 -16.94
N LEU A 103 -2.59 -0.88 -16.78
CA LEU A 103 -2.15 -1.96 -17.66
C LEU A 103 -3.09 -2.19 -18.85
N GLU A 104 -4.09 -1.32 -19.05
CA GLU A 104 -5.10 -1.39 -20.12
C GLU A 104 -5.97 -2.67 -20.10
N ASP A 105 -6.01 -3.39 -18.98
CA ASP A 105 -6.98 -4.48 -18.74
C ASP A 105 -8.28 -3.90 -18.18
N LEU A 106 -8.99 -3.15 -19.03
CA LEU A 106 -10.22 -2.46 -18.69
C LEU A 106 -11.34 -3.40 -18.19
N PRO A 107 -11.54 -4.61 -18.75
CA PRO A 107 -12.54 -5.55 -18.22
C PRO A 107 -12.25 -5.93 -16.76
N LYS A 108 -10.99 -6.19 -16.40
CA LYS A 108 -10.64 -6.53 -15.02
C LYS A 108 -10.75 -5.33 -14.09
N ALA A 109 -10.31 -4.16 -14.55
CA ALA A 109 -10.45 -2.91 -13.80
C ALA A 109 -11.92 -2.60 -13.48
N LEU A 110 -12.83 -2.79 -14.45
CA LEU A 110 -14.27 -2.61 -14.30
C LEU A 110 -14.86 -3.51 -13.21
N GLU A 111 -14.57 -4.82 -13.26
CA GLU A 111 -15.04 -5.79 -12.26
C GLU A 111 -14.65 -5.38 -10.83
N LEU A 112 -13.41 -4.94 -10.65
CA LEU A 112 -12.86 -4.58 -9.35
C LEU A 112 -13.44 -3.26 -8.82
N VAL A 113 -13.56 -2.22 -9.65
CA VAL A 113 -14.11 -0.93 -9.21
C VAL A 113 -15.60 -1.03 -8.88
N GLU A 114 -16.37 -1.82 -9.65
CA GLU A 114 -17.77 -2.13 -9.33
C GLU A 114 -17.88 -2.91 -8.02
N THR A 115 -16.95 -3.84 -7.76
CA THR A 115 -16.90 -4.59 -6.51
C THR A 115 -16.65 -3.67 -5.31
N TYR A 116 -15.68 -2.76 -5.41
CA TYR A 116 -15.44 -1.76 -4.38
C TYR A 116 -16.68 -0.91 -4.09
N LEU A 117 -17.29 -0.30 -5.12
CA LEU A 117 -18.47 0.55 -4.96
C LEU A 117 -19.70 -0.19 -4.41
N LYS A 118 -19.78 -1.51 -4.61
CA LYS A 118 -20.82 -2.35 -4.02
C LYS A 118 -20.56 -2.63 -2.54
N LEU A 119 -19.31 -2.87 -2.17
CA LEU A 119 -18.91 -3.17 -0.79
C LEU A 119 -18.94 -1.92 0.10
N ASP A 120 -18.39 -0.82 -0.41
CA ASP A 120 -18.30 0.44 0.32
C ASP A 120 -18.70 1.66 -0.54
N PRO A 121 -20.01 1.87 -0.77
CA PRO A 121 -20.51 2.95 -1.62
C PRO A 121 -20.26 4.36 -1.09
N LEU A 122 -19.88 4.49 0.19
CA LEU A 122 -19.56 5.75 0.86
C LEU A 122 -18.12 5.76 1.42
N GLY A 123 -17.27 4.84 0.95
CA GLY A 123 -15.89 4.72 1.38
C GLY A 123 -15.04 5.92 0.97
N ASP A 124 -13.84 5.99 1.55
CA ASP A 124 -12.92 7.12 1.39
C ASP A 124 -12.55 7.40 -0.08
N PHE A 125 -12.54 6.37 -0.93
CA PHE A 125 -12.25 6.47 -2.37
C PHE A 125 -13.48 6.37 -3.28
N SER A 126 -14.69 6.49 -2.71
CA SER A 126 -15.95 6.23 -3.45
C SER A 126 -16.18 7.22 -4.60
N GLU A 127 -15.76 8.47 -4.49
CA GLU A 127 -15.88 9.46 -5.57
C GLU A 127 -14.85 9.18 -6.67
N GLU A 128 -13.59 8.94 -6.33
CA GLU A 128 -12.53 8.58 -7.28
C GLU A 128 -12.83 7.26 -8.01
N ALA A 129 -13.46 6.30 -7.33
CA ALA A 129 -13.90 5.05 -7.93
C ALA A 129 -15.03 5.26 -8.96
N LYS A 130 -15.95 6.20 -8.72
CA LYS A 130 -16.99 6.55 -9.71
C LYS A 130 -16.39 7.22 -10.95
N GLU A 131 -15.43 8.13 -10.75
CA GLU A 131 -14.70 8.76 -11.86
C GLU A 131 -13.93 7.72 -12.70
N LEU A 132 -13.27 6.77 -12.04
CA LEU A 132 -12.58 5.66 -12.71
C LEU A 132 -13.58 4.77 -13.47
N LEU A 133 -14.72 4.43 -12.85
CA LEU A 133 -15.78 3.64 -13.49
C LEU A 133 -16.31 4.32 -14.76
N GLU A 134 -16.63 5.62 -14.69
CA GLU A 134 -17.11 6.39 -15.84
C GLU A 134 -16.07 6.43 -16.96
N THR A 135 -14.80 6.62 -16.61
CA THR A 135 -13.68 6.62 -17.57
C THR A 135 -13.58 5.27 -18.29
N ILE A 136 -13.55 4.16 -17.53
CA ILE A 136 -13.46 2.80 -18.10
C ILE A 136 -14.65 2.50 -19.01
N GLN A 137 -15.87 2.85 -18.57
CA GLN A 137 -17.08 2.64 -19.36
C GLN A 137 -17.09 3.46 -20.65
N SER A 138 -16.60 4.70 -20.61
CA SER A 138 -16.47 5.53 -21.81
C SER A 138 -15.52 4.88 -22.81
N GLU A 139 -14.34 4.45 -22.36
CA GLU A 139 -13.33 3.82 -23.24
C GLU A 139 -13.84 2.51 -23.84
N LEU A 140 -14.49 1.64 -23.05
CA LEU A 140 -15.04 0.38 -23.55
C LEU A 140 -16.16 0.57 -24.58
N ASN A 141 -16.91 1.67 -24.51
CA ASN A 141 -17.97 2.00 -25.45
C ASN A 141 -17.47 2.63 -26.76
N GLU A 142 -16.20 3.05 -26.82
CA GLU A 142 -15.57 3.58 -28.03
C GLU A 142 -15.06 2.47 -28.99
N PHE A 143 -15.15 1.20 -28.58
CA PHE A 143 -14.80 0.01 -29.37
C PHE A 143 -16.04 -0.78 -29.85
#